data_AF-A0A7V9M2W0-F1
#
_entry.id   AF-A0A7V9M2W0-F1
#
_cell.length_a   1.000
_cell.length_b   1.000
_cell.length_c   1.000
_cell.angle_alpha   90.00
_cell.angle_beta   90.00
_cell.angle_gamma   90.00
#
_symmetry.space_group_name_H-M   'P 1'
#
loop_
_entity.id
_entity.type
_entity.pdbx_description
1 polymer ?
#
loop_
_entity_poly.entity_id
_entity_poly.type
_entity_poly.pdbx_seq_one_letter_code
_entity_poly.pdbx_strand_id
1 'polypeptide(L)'
;MKDEIFSLGKLFEDVQMQNVFTDSKSFVDCTPNSKSEFIQQLYEEQKNEPEFNISTFVSEHFALPKTYSTGFKSEAERPLKDHLELLWNELTRHPEDSNNSLIPLPHSYIVPGGRFREIYYWDSYFTMLGLQVSGRDDMIQYMVDNFSYLIEKVGYVPNGNRTYYVGRSQPPFYACMVKLLSEVKGNKILTDYLPQLEKEYNFWMKGSELINTNNLSVHRVALLPDGSMLNHYWDESDTPRPESYKEDVELAHKSKDKNIMYRHLR
;
A
#
# COMPACT_ATOMS: atom_id res chain seq x y z
N MET A 1 16.31 -5.44 -5.03
CA MET A 1 15.35 -4.84 -4.08
C MET A 1 15.89 -3.46 -3.74
N LYS A 2 15.06 -2.43 -3.87
CA LYS A 2 15.45 -1.02 -3.72
C LYS A 2 15.94 -0.74 -2.29
N ASP A 3 16.62 0.40 -2.12
CA ASP A 3 16.99 1.04 -0.85
C ASP A 3 15.75 1.38 0.00
N GLU A 4 15.05 0.36 0.51
CA GLU A 4 13.85 0.55 1.32
C GLU A 4 14.21 1.06 2.71
N ILE A 5 13.56 2.13 3.17
CA ILE A 5 13.82 2.76 4.48
C ILE A 5 13.65 1.77 5.64
N PHE A 6 12.66 0.88 5.56
CA PHE A 6 12.42 -0.12 6.60
C PHE A 6 13.47 -1.26 6.62
N SER A 7 14.40 -1.27 5.66
CA SER A 7 15.57 -2.15 5.67
C SER A 7 16.80 -1.53 6.36
N LEU A 8 16.72 -0.28 6.85
CA LEU A 8 17.82 0.41 7.55
C LEU A 8 18.12 -0.16 8.95
N GLY A 9 17.49 -1.27 9.34
CA GLY A 9 17.73 -1.96 10.60
C GLY A 9 17.55 -1.04 11.79
N LYS A 10 18.59 -0.91 12.62
CA LYS A 10 18.52 -0.19 13.89
C LYS A 10 18.17 1.30 13.75
N LEU A 11 18.65 1.95 12.69
CA LEU A 11 18.27 3.34 12.39
C LEU A 11 16.75 3.46 12.22
N PHE A 12 16.13 2.54 11.48
CA PHE A 12 14.67 2.56 11.29
C PHE A 12 13.91 2.36 12.61
N GLU A 13 14.31 1.38 13.41
CA GLU A 13 13.70 1.13 14.71
C GLU A 13 13.82 2.34 15.63
N ASP A 14 15.00 2.96 15.70
CA ASP A 14 15.25 4.09 16.59
C ASP A 14 14.45 5.32 16.17
N VAL A 15 14.34 5.59 14.86
CA VAL A 15 13.50 6.68 14.34
C VAL A 15 12.02 6.47 14.71
N GLN A 16 11.50 5.25 14.55
CA GLN A 16 10.10 4.94 14.87
C GLN A 16 9.84 4.98 16.38
N MET A 17 10.70 4.34 17.18
CA MET A 17 10.48 4.22 18.63
C MET A 17 10.71 5.54 19.38
N GLN A 18 11.56 6.43 18.87
CA GLN A 18 11.80 7.75 19.48
C GLN A 18 10.78 8.82 19.05
N ASN A 19 9.77 8.48 18.24
CA ASN A 19 8.78 9.42 17.68
C ASN A 19 9.43 10.63 16.99
N VAL A 20 10.44 10.42 16.14
CA VAL A 20 11.00 11.51 15.33
C VAL A 20 9.90 12.19 14.50
N PHE A 21 8.92 11.40 14.08
CA PHE A 21 7.67 11.87 13.50
C PHE A 21 6.48 11.50 14.39
N THR A 22 5.41 12.31 14.35
CA THR A 22 4.17 12.04 15.09
C THR A 22 3.32 10.92 14.48
N ASP A 23 3.53 10.63 13.18
CA ASP A 23 2.88 9.54 12.45
C ASP A 23 3.96 8.59 11.94
N SER A 24 3.92 7.32 12.36
CA SER A 24 4.83 6.23 11.96
C SER A 24 4.93 6.03 10.44
N LYS A 25 3.90 6.40 9.67
CA LYS A 25 3.93 6.34 8.19
C LYS A 25 4.84 7.40 7.58
N SER A 26 5.15 8.48 8.30
CA SER A 26 5.94 9.59 7.77
C SER A 26 7.32 9.14 7.33
N PHE A 27 8.01 8.35 8.16
CA PHE A 27 9.39 7.96 7.88
C PHE A 27 9.49 6.95 6.73
N VAL A 28 8.60 5.95 6.67
CA VAL A 28 8.60 4.96 5.58
C VAL A 28 8.25 5.55 4.21
N ASP A 29 7.69 6.75 4.18
CA ASP A 29 7.41 7.50 2.96
C ASP A 29 8.55 8.47 2.58
N CYS A 30 9.51 8.74 3.48
CA CYS A 30 10.65 9.60 3.19
C CYS A 30 11.49 9.07 2.02
N THR A 31 12.30 9.95 1.45
CA THR A 31 13.26 9.59 0.39
C THR A 31 14.67 9.74 0.94
N PRO A 32 15.52 8.71 0.92
CA PRO A 32 16.91 8.85 1.36
C PRO A 32 17.67 9.77 0.38
N ASN A 33 18.47 10.70 0.92
CA ASN A 33 19.23 11.67 0.12
C ASN A 33 20.48 11.05 -0.54
N SER A 34 20.88 9.86 -0.10
CA SER A 34 21.97 9.05 -0.63
C SER A 34 21.65 7.56 -0.44
N LYS A 35 22.54 6.65 -0.85
CA LYS A 35 22.33 5.21 -0.66
C LYS A 35 22.07 4.86 0.81
N SER A 36 21.14 3.95 1.05
CA SER A 36 20.73 3.57 2.40
C SER A 36 21.87 2.96 3.20
N GLU A 37 22.77 2.19 2.57
CA GLU A 37 23.92 1.60 3.26
C GLU A 37 24.89 2.66 3.79
N PHE A 38 25.07 3.76 3.05
CA PHE A 38 25.94 4.86 3.47
C PHE A 38 25.33 5.62 4.66
N ILE A 39 24.02 5.91 4.61
CA ILE A 39 23.32 6.55 5.72
C ILE A 39 23.36 5.66 6.97
N GLN A 40 23.17 4.35 6.80
CA GLN A 40 23.26 3.39 7.90
C GLN A 40 24.66 3.36 8.52
N GLN A 41 25.72 3.40 7.72
CA GLN A 41 27.09 3.48 8.22
C GLN A 41 27.32 4.76 9.03
N LEU A 42 26.92 5.92 8.50
CA LEU A 42 27.02 7.20 9.21
C LEU A 42 26.28 7.19 10.54
N TYR A 43 25.09 6.59 10.57
CA TYR A 43 24.33 6.43 11.81
C TYR A 43 25.09 5.60 12.85
N GLU A 44 25.66 4.47 12.45
CA GLU A 44 26.42 3.60 13.37
C GLU A 44 27.66 4.29 13.93
N GLU A 45 28.32 5.14 13.14
CA GLU A 45 29.49 5.94 13.56
C GLU A 45 29.10 7.05 14.55
N GLN A 46 27.97 7.74 14.31
CA GLN A 46 27.61 8.96 15.04
C GLN A 46 26.67 8.72 16.24
N LYS A 47 25.88 7.64 16.27
CA LYS A 47 24.78 7.46 17.24
C LYS A 47 25.20 7.47 18.72
N ASN A 48 26.49 7.25 19.00
CA ASN A 48 27.03 7.23 20.36
C ASN A 48 27.77 8.53 20.74
N GLU A 49 27.82 9.52 19.83
CA GLU A 49 28.44 10.81 20.11
C GLU A 49 27.57 11.62 21.09
N PRO A 50 28.16 12.36 22.05
CA PRO A 50 27.39 13.10 23.06
C PRO A 50 26.40 14.12 22.51
N GLU A 51 26.70 14.71 21.35
CA GLU A 51 25.88 15.73 20.69
C GLU A 51 24.93 15.15 19.64
N PHE A 52 24.88 13.83 19.47
CA PHE A 52 24.06 13.18 18.46
C PHE A 52 22.56 13.40 18.71
N ASN A 53 21.86 13.87 17.68
CA ASN A 53 20.41 14.05 17.70
C ASN A 53 19.78 13.37 16.48
N ILE A 54 18.99 12.32 16.71
CA ILE A 54 18.39 11.52 15.63
C ILE A 54 17.44 12.33 14.75
N SER A 55 16.72 13.32 15.30
CA SER A 55 15.83 14.18 14.50
C SER A 55 16.62 15.05 13.52
N THR A 56 17.76 15.57 13.97
CA THR A 56 18.68 16.35 13.12
C THR A 56 19.28 15.45 12.03
N PHE A 57 19.81 14.29 12.43
CA PHE A 57 20.34 13.29 11.49
C PHE A 57 19.32 12.89 10.41
N VAL A 58 18.07 12.62 10.80
CA VAL A 58 17.00 12.29 9.86
C VAL A 58 16.72 13.46 8.90
N SER A 59 16.67 14.70 9.40
CA SER A 59 16.41 15.88 8.57
C SER A 59 17.52 16.16 7.55
N GLU A 60 18.77 15.78 7.86
CA GLU A 60 19.92 15.94 6.98
C GLU A 60 19.99 14.85 5.90
N HIS A 61 19.60 13.62 6.24
CA HIS A 61 19.78 12.45 5.37
C HIS A 61 18.52 11.98 4.65
N PHE A 62 17.34 12.50 4.99
CA PHE A 62 16.08 12.11 4.37
C PHE A 62 15.23 13.32 3.97
N ALA A 63 14.78 13.33 2.72
CA ALA A 63 13.77 14.25 2.25
C ALA A 63 12.39 13.81 2.74
N LEU A 64 11.66 14.73 3.36
CA LEU A 64 10.29 14.49 3.79
C LEU A 64 9.38 14.20 2.59
N PRO A 65 8.39 13.32 2.76
CA PRO A 65 7.50 12.98 1.67
C PRO A 65 6.64 14.18 1.27
N LYS A 66 6.45 14.36 -0.05
CA LYS A 66 5.72 15.49 -0.63
C LYS A 66 4.36 15.67 0.04
N THR A 67 4.09 16.90 0.43
CA THR A 67 2.76 17.36 0.84
C THR A 67 2.04 17.87 -0.39
N TYR A 68 0.97 17.16 -0.77
CA TYR A 68 0.07 17.60 -1.82
C TYR A 68 -0.95 18.53 -1.18
N SER A 69 -0.62 19.83 -1.10
CA SER A 69 -1.56 20.88 -0.74
C SER A 69 -1.75 21.75 -1.96
N THR A 70 -2.89 21.63 -2.62
CA THR A 70 -3.24 22.52 -3.75
C THR A 70 -3.77 23.87 -3.28
N GLY A 71 -3.86 24.08 -1.96
CA GLY A 71 -4.59 25.21 -1.40
C GLY A 71 -6.11 25.07 -1.53
N PHE A 72 -6.63 23.88 -1.85
CA PHE A 72 -8.06 23.61 -1.87
C PHE A 72 -8.70 24.01 -0.54
N LYS A 73 -9.76 24.83 -0.62
CA LYS A 73 -10.59 25.21 0.52
C LYS A 73 -12.01 24.77 0.25
N SER A 74 -12.56 24.04 1.22
CA SER A 74 -13.98 23.73 1.26
C SER A 74 -14.76 25.01 1.53
N GLU A 75 -15.75 25.28 0.68
CA GLU A 75 -16.69 26.39 0.84
C GLU A 75 -18.04 25.81 1.21
N ALA A 76 -18.61 26.25 2.35
CA ALA A 76 -19.83 25.68 2.90
C ALA A 76 -21.04 25.82 1.96
N GLU A 77 -21.07 26.89 1.15
CA GLU A 77 -22.17 27.18 0.22
C GLU A 77 -22.03 26.44 -1.13
N ARG A 78 -20.92 25.72 -1.38
CA ARG A 78 -20.70 25.02 -2.65
C ARG A 78 -21.64 23.81 -2.73
N PRO A 79 -22.39 23.62 -3.83
CA PRO A 79 -23.16 22.41 -4.04
C PRO A 79 -22.28 21.16 -3.94
N LEU A 80 -22.79 20.12 -3.26
CA LEU A 80 -22.01 18.89 -3.00
C LEU A 80 -21.44 18.28 -4.28
N LYS A 81 -22.21 18.27 -5.37
CA LYS A 81 -21.75 17.73 -6.66
C LYS A 81 -20.53 18.49 -7.18
N ASP A 82 -20.58 19.81 -7.19
CA ASP A 82 -19.48 20.66 -7.65
C ASP A 82 -18.25 20.51 -6.74
N HIS A 83 -18.47 20.34 -5.44
CA HIS A 83 -17.41 20.03 -4.50
C HIS A 83 -16.69 18.71 -4.83
N LEU A 84 -17.44 17.64 -5.10
CA LEU A 84 -16.89 16.33 -5.46
C LEU A 84 -16.12 16.38 -6.80
N GLU A 85 -16.64 17.10 -7.80
CA GLU A 85 -15.96 17.24 -9.10
C GLU A 85 -14.59 17.93 -9.00
N LEU A 86 -14.48 18.90 -8.08
CA LEU A 86 -13.20 19.56 -7.80
C LEU A 86 -12.26 18.63 -7.03
N LEU A 87 -12.79 17.82 -6.10
CA LEU A 87 -11.99 16.88 -5.33
C LEU A 87 -11.36 15.78 -6.19
N TRP A 88 -11.97 15.39 -7.32
CA TRP A 88 -11.31 14.46 -8.24
C TRP A 88 -9.96 14.99 -8.73
N ASN A 89 -9.86 16.29 -9.00
CA ASN A 89 -8.60 16.89 -9.42
C ASN A 89 -7.61 16.98 -8.25
N GLU A 90 -8.09 17.28 -7.03
CA GLU A 90 -7.28 17.33 -5.81
C GLU A 90 -6.63 15.98 -5.47
N LEU A 91 -7.43 14.94 -5.58
CA LEU A 91 -7.06 13.58 -5.19
C LEU A 91 -6.33 12.84 -6.30
N THR A 92 -6.20 13.44 -7.49
CA THR A 92 -5.40 12.85 -8.57
C THR A 92 -3.91 12.91 -8.24
N ARG A 93 -3.22 11.81 -8.47
CA ARG A 93 -1.77 11.72 -8.55
C ARG A 93 -1.38 11.30 -9.96
N HIS A 94 -0.22 11.77 -10.39
CA HIS A 94 0.33 11.48 -11.71
C HIS A 94 1.47 10.47 -11.59
N PRO A 95 1.78 9.74 -12.68
CA PRO A 95 2.96 8.90 -12.74
C PRO A 95 4.21 9.68 -12.29
N GLU A 96 4.88 9.16 -11.28
CA GLU A 96 6.15 9.69 -10.81
C GLU A 96 7.14 8.55 -10.61
N ASP A 97 8.37 8.77 -11.08
CA ASP A 97 9.49 7.96 -10.64
C ASP A 97 9.81 8.30 -9.19
N SER A 98 10.07 7.27 -8.40
CA SER A 98 10.34 7.39 -6.98
C SER A 98 11.58 6.58 -6.57
N ASN A 99 12.43 7.24 -5.79
CA ASN A 99 13.54 6.62 -5.07
C ASN A 99 13.16 6.32 -3.61
N ASN A 100 11.87 6.22 -3.32
CA ASN A 100 11.32 5.88 -2.02
C ASN A 100 10.44 4.62 -2.13
N SER A 101 9.67 4.33 -1.09
CA SER A 101 8.79 3.17 -0.99
C SER A 101 7.64 3.15 -2.01
N LEU A 102 7.34 4.24 -2.72
CA LEU A 102 6.28 4.28 -3.73
C LEU A 102 6.65 3.39 -4.93
N ILE A 103 5.72 2.56 -5.39
CA ILE A 103 5.85 1.76 -6.60
C ILE A 103 5.30 2.60 -7.77
N PRO A 104 6.12 2.96 -8.77
CA PRO A 104 5.67 3.77 -9.90
C PRO A 104 4.54 3.10 -10.67
N LEU A 105 3.55 3.89 -11.08
CA LEU A 105 2.40 3.45 -11.86
C LEU A 105 2.38 4.14 -13.24
N PRO A 106 1.96 3.44 -14.31
CA PRO A 106 2.00 3.98 -15.68
C PRO A 106 0.99 5.10 -15.96
N HIS A 107 -0.12 5.16 -15.22
CA HIS A 107 -1.19 6.14 -15.45
C HIS A 107 -1.55 6.93 -14.19
N SER A 108 -2.28 8.04 -14.37
CA SER A 108 -2.80 8.82 -13.24
C SER A 108 -3.83 8.02 -12.44
N TYR A 109 -3.97 8.31 -11.16
CA TYR A 109 -4.87 7.60 -10.26
C TYR A 109 -5.41 8.51 -9.16
N ILE A 110 -6.54 8.11 -8.54
CA ILE A 110 -7.11 8.80 -7.39
C ILE A 110 -6.61 8.17 -6.09
N VAL A 111 -6.26 9.00 -5.11
CA VAL A 111 -5.93 8.57 -3.73
C VAL A 111 -7.05 8.94 -2.75
N PRO A 112 -7.16 8.28 -1.58
CA PRO A 112 -8.19 8.63 -0.59
C PRO A 112 -8.04 10.06 -0.02
N GLY A 113 -6.81 10.56 0.07
CA GLY A 113 -6.49 11.90 0.58
C GLY A 113 -5.90 11.91 1.99
N GLY A 114 -5.40 13.08 2.40
CA GLY A 114 -4.72 13.25 3.70
C GLY A 114 -3.39 12.48 3.77
N ARG A 115 -3.21 11.64 4.79
CA ARG A 115 -2.00 10.81 4.97
C ARG A 115 -1.86 9.71 3.92
N PHE A 116 -2.96 9.34 3.25
CA PHE A 116 -3.02 8.32 2.20
C PHE A 116 -2.65 8.94 0.86
N ARG A 117 -1.41 8.74 0.45
CA ARG A 117 -0.80 9.40 -0.72
C ARG A 117 -0.51 8.43 -1.87
N GLU A 118 -0.94 7.20 -1.71
CA GLU A 118 -0.82 6.09 -2.63
C GLU A 118 -2.22 5.62 -3.04
N ILE A 119 -2.32 4.90 -4.17
CA ILE A 119 -3.57 4.22 -4.53
C ILE A 119 -3.80 3.10 -3.52
N TYR A 120 -5.05 2.94 -3.06
CA TYR A 120 -5.48 1.81 -2.24
C TYR A 120 -6.42 0.92 -3.03
N TYR A 121 -6.32 -0.39 -2.84
CA TYR A 121 -6.99 -1.35 -3.71
C TYR A 121 -8.51 -1.25 -3.64
N TRP A 122 -9.15 -1.62 -2.54
CA TRP A 122 -10.61 -1.67 -2.48
C TRP A 122 -11.28 -0.28 -2.51
N ASP A 123 -10.65 0.74 -1.92
CA ASP A 123 -11.09 2.15 -1.96
C ASP A 123 -11.28 2.64 -3.39
N SER A 124 -10.40 2.18 -4.29
CA SER A 124 -10.44 2.55 -5.69
C SER A 124 -11.70 2.08 -6.39
N TYR A 125 -12.28 0.93 -6.01
CA TYR A 125 -13.52 0.46 -6.63
C TYR A 125 -14.68 1.40 -6.31
N PHE A 126 -14.82 1.80 -5.04
CA PHE A 126 -15.86 2.74 -4.63
C PHE A 126 -15.63 4.13 -5.21
N THR A 127 -14.36 4.53 -5.36
CA THR A 127 -13.99 5.77 -6.08
C THR A 127 -14.41 5.69 -7.54
N MET A 128 -14.16 4.56 -8.22
CA MET A 128 -14.52 4.36 -9.62
C MET A 128 -16.03 4.39 -9.86
N LEU A 129 -16.85 3.93 -8.90
CA LEU A 129 -18.31 4.12 -8.97
C LEU A 129 -18.69 5.60 -9.04
N GLY A 130 -18.04 6.45 -8.23
CA GLY A 130 -18.21 7.91 -8.30
C GLY A 130 -17.71 8.51 -9.61
N LEU A 131 -16.57 8.03 -10.11
CA LEU A 131 -16.04 8.44 -11.41
C LEU A 131 -16.98 8.09 -12.56
N GLN A 132 -17.67 6.94 -12.51
CA GLN A 132 -18.63 6.51 -13.52
C GLN A 132 -19.82 7.47 -13.57
N VAL A 133 -20.35 7.85 -12.41
CA VAL A 133 -21.42 8.87 -12.31
C VAL A 133 -20.96 10.24 -12.83
N SER A 134 -19.67 10.53 -12.68
CA SER A 134 -19.03 11.77 -13.15
C SER A 134 -18.62 11.72 -14.63
N GLY A 135 -18.82 10.60 -15.33
CA GLY A 135 -18.40 10.40 -16.73
C GLY A 135 -16.89 10.41 -16.95
N ARG A 136 -16.10 10.06 -15.93
CA ARG A 136 -14.62 10.08 -15.97
C ARG A 136 -14.04 8.72 -16.38
N ASP A 137 -14.49 8.23 -17.52
CA ASP A 137 -14.24 6.86 -17.99
C ASP A 137 -12.76 6.57 -18.28
N ASP A 138 -12.01 7.59 -18.68
CA ASP A 138 -10.56 7.47 -18.89
C ASP A 138 -9.81 7.28 -17.57
N MET A 139 -10.23 7.94 -16.49
CA MET A 139 -9.65 7.72 -15.17
C MET A 139 -9.97 6.30 -14.65
N ILE A 140 -11.18 5.80 -14.89
CA ILE A 140 -11.55 4.40 -14.60
C ILE A 140 -10.61 3.46 -15.32
N GLN A 141 -10.38 3.66 -16.62
CA GLN A 141 -9.46 2.83 -17.40
C GLN A 141 -8.03 2.92 -16.86
N TYR A 142 -7.51 4.12 -16.59
CA TYR A 142 -6.19 4.31 -16.00
C TYR A 142 -6.01 3.56 -14.68
N MET A 143 -7.02 3.55 -13.81
CA MET A 143 -6.95 2.82 -12.55
C MET A 143 -6.95 1.29 -12.78
N VAL A 144 -7.76 0.76 -13.71
CA VAL A 144 -7.71 -0.67 -14.09
C VAL A 144 -6.35 -1.04 -14.69
N ASP A 145 -5.79 -0.20 -15.56
CA ASP A 145 -4.47 -0.41 -16.17
C ASP A 145 -3.36 -0.38 -15.11
N ASN A 146 -3.46 0.50 -14.11
CA ASN A 146 -2.52 0.56 -12.99
C ASN A 146 -2.59 -0.70 -12.11
N PHE A 147 -3.79 -1.22 -11.83
CA PHE A 147 -3.94 -2.48 -11.09
C PHE A 147 -3.45 -3.68 -11.90
N SER A 148 -3.72 -3.71 -13.21
CA SER A 148 -3.16 -4.69 -14.13
C SER A 148 -1.63 -4.68 -14.09
N TYR A 149 -1.04 -3.49 -14.12
CA TYR A 149 0.40 -3.31 -14.01
C TYR A 149 0.95 -3.83 -12.67
N LEU A 150 0.27 -3.57 -11.55
CA LEU A 150 0.67 -4.11 -10.24
C LEU A 150 0.59 -5.64 -10.21
N ILE A 151 -0.48 -6.22 -10.75
CA ILE A 151 -0.61 -7.68 -10.92
C ILE A 151 0.53 -8.23 -11.77
N GLU A 152 0.96 -7.52 -12.82
CA GLU A 152 2.09 -7.95 -13.64
C GLU A 152 3.43 -7.86 -12.90
N LYS A 153 3.68 -6.77 -12.18
CA LYS A 153 4.94 -6.50 -11.52
C LYS A 153 5.12 -7.23 -10.18
N VAL A 154 4.07 -7.30 -9.38
CA VAL A 154 4.08 -7.84 -8.01
C VAL A 154 3.48 -9.24 -7.95
N GLY A 155 2.59 -9.58 -8.88
CA GLY A 155 1.88 -10.87 -8.93
C GLY A 155 0.44 -10.83 -8.39
N TYR A 156 0.04 -9.70 -7.81
CA TYR A 156 -1.30 -9.42 -7.26
C TYR A 156 -1.44 -7.90 -7.03
N VAL A 157 -2.62 -7.44 -6.63
CA VAL A 157 -2.80 -6.05 -6.19
C VAL A 157 -2.42 -5.92 -4.71
N PRO A 158 -1.32 -5.21 -4.34
CA PRO A 158 -0.99 -4.94 -2.94
C PRO A 158 -2.02 -4.02 -2.28
N ASN A 159 -2.03 -3.94 -0.94
CA ASN A 159 -2.92 -3.04 -0.19
C ASN A 159 -2.90 -1.60 -0.75
N GLY A 160 -1.72 -1.08 -1.07
CA GLY A 160 -1.54 0.09 -1.93
C GLY A 160 -0.20 0.04 -2.65
N ASN A 161 0.10 1.01 -3.52
CA ASN A 161 1.35 1.01 -4.32
C ASN A 161 2.60 1.44 -3.53
N ARG A 162 2.83 0.82 -2.36
CA ARG A 162 4.03 0.98 -1.53
C ARG A 162 4.71 -0.35 -1.30
N THR A 163 6.03 -0.35 -1.24
CA THR A 163 6.86 -1.56 -1.06
C THR A 163 6.60 -2.25 0.28
N TYR A 164 6.32 -1.51 1.35
CA TYR A 164 5.93 -2.08 2.65
C TYR A 164 4.51 -2.70 2.68
N TYR A 165 3.73 -2.52 1.60
CA TYR A 165 2.46 -3.24 1.37
C TYR A 165 2.65 -4.54 0.59
N VAL A 166 3.83 -4.78 -0.01
CA VAL A 166 4.12 -6.07 -0.64
C VAL A 166 4.24 -7.13 0.46
N GLY A 167 3.39 -8.15 0.35
CA GLY A 167 3.20 -9.22 1.33
C GLY A 167 1.71 -9.46 1.58
N ARG A 168 0.87 -8.44 1.40
CA ARG A 168 -0.59 -8.52 1.57
C ARG A 168 -1.35 -7.78 0.49
N SER A 169 -2.58 -8.24 0.27
CA SER A 169 -3.56 -7.56 -0.58
C SER A 169 -4.58 -6.82 0.30
N GLN A 170 -5.72 -6.51 -0.29
CA GLN A 170 -6.92 -5.95 0.32
C GLN A 170 -8.12 -6.74 -0.24
N PRO A 171 -9.38 -6.45 0.17
CA PRO A 171 -10.55 -7.12 -0.42
C PRO A 171 -10.50 -7.11 -1.97
N PRO A 172 -10.66 -8.27 -2.65
CA PRO A 172 -10.35 -8.39 -4.06
C PRO A 172 -11.46 -7.83 -4.96
N PHE A 173 -11.34 -6.54 -5.30
CA PHE A 173 -12.31 -5.81 -6.14
C PHE A 173 -11.90 -5.66 -7.61
N TYR A 174 -10.74 -6.15 -8.05
CA TYR A 174 -10.25 -5.96 -9.41
C TYR A 174 -11.19 -6.58 -10.46
N ALA A 175 -11.79 -7.74 -10.19
CA ALA A 175 -12.85 -8.29 -11.05
C ALA A 175 -14.07 -7.36 -11.16
N CYS A 176 -14.45 -6.69 -10.06
CA CYS A 176 -15.52 -5.69 -10.06
C CYS A 176 -15.12 -4.42 -10.84
N MET A 177 -13.86 -4.00 -10.72
CA MET A 177 -13.30 -2.86 -11.46
C MET A 177 -13.29 -3.11 -12.99
N VAL A 178 -12.86 -4.30 -13.42
CA VAL A 178 -12.87 -4.72 -14.82
C VAL A 178 -14.31 -4.79 -15.36
N LYS A 179 -15.25 -5.32 -14.56
CA LYS A 179 -16.68 -5.33 -14.90
C LYS A 179 -17.23 -3.91 -15.04
N LEU A 180 -16.91 -3.01 -14.11
CA LEU A 180 -17.35 -1.62 -14.17
C LEU A 180 -16.85 -0.92 -15.45
N LEU A 181 -15.59 -1.16 -15.83
CA LEU A 181 -15.03 -0.62 -17.06
C LEU A 181 -15.71 -1.22 -18.31
N SER A 182 -16.11 -2.49 -18.29
CA SER A 182 -16.80 -3.13 -19.42
C SER A 182 -18.22 -2.61 -19.64
N GLU A 183 -18.90 -2.16 -18.59
CA GLU A 183 -20.20 -1.50 -18.69
C GLU A 183 -20.12 -0.18 -19.49
N VAL A 184 -18.95 0.44 -19.54
CA VAL A 184 -18.73 1.73 -20.22
C VAL A 184 -18.03 1.57 -21.57
N LYS A 185 -17.00 0.71 -21.67
CA LYS A 185 -16.18 0.53 -22.89
C LYS A 185 -16.50 -0.75 -23.67
N GLY A 186 -17.45 -1.55 -23.20
CA GLY A 186 -17.96 -2.76 -23.87
C GLY A 186 -17.28 -4.06 -23.41
N ASN A 187 -17.92 -5.20 -23.73
CA ASN A 187 -17.55 -6.52 -23.21
C ASN A 187 -16.16 -7.02 -23.60
N LYS A 188 -15.51 -6.43 -24.62
CA LYS A 188 -14.13 -6.78 -24.99
C LYS A 188 -13.14 -6.55 -23.82
N ILE A 189 -13.44 -5.59 -22.95
CA ILE A 189 -12.68 -5.34 -21.71
C ILE A 189 -12.55 -6.62 -20.88
N LEU A 190 -13.60 -7.43 -20.77
CA LEU A 190 -13.56 -8.67 -19.97
C LEU A 190 -12.52 -9.66 -20.49
N THR A 191 -12.35 -9.76 -21.81
CA THR A 191 -11.34 -10.63 -22.42
C THR A 191 -9.94 -10.02 -22.40
N ASP A 192 -9.85 -8.68 -22.48
CA ASP A 192 -8.57 -7.98 -22.52
C ASP A 192 -7.82 -8.06 -21.19
N TYR A 193 -8.55 -8.02 -20.06
CA TYR A 193 -7.99 -8.11 -18.71
C TYR A 193 -8.07 -9.53 -18.09
N LEU A 194 -8.55 -10.52 -18.84
CA LEU A 194 -8.65 -11.92 -18.38
C LEU A 194 -7.31 -12.47 -17.84
N PRO A 195 -6.15 -12.24 -18.48
CA PRO A 195 -4.88 -12.76 -17.97
C PRO A 195 -4.56 -12.26 -16.54
N GLN A 196 -4.86 -10.99 -16.25
CA GLN A 196 -4.63 -10.42 -14.91
C GLN A 196 -5.66 -10.92 -13.89
N LEU A 197 -6.91 -11.15 -14.31
CA LEU A 197 -7.94 -11.77 -13.46
C LEU A 197 -7.52 -13.18 -13.02
N GLU A 198 -7.03 -14.00 -13.96
CA GLU A 198 -6.51 -15.34 -13.66
C GLU A 198 -5.28 -15.28 -12.76
N LYS A 199 -4.37 -14.34 -13.00
CA LYS A 199 -3.17 -14.17 -12.18
C LYS A 199 -3.51 -13.77 -10.74
N GLU A 200 -4.45 -12.87 -10.55
CA GLU A 200 -4.92 -12.51 -9.20
C GLU A 200 -5.64 -13.68 -8.52
N TYR A 201 -6.50 -14.41 -9.24
CA TYR A 201 -7.14 -15.62 -8.71
C TYR A 201 -6.09 -16.64 -8.23
N ASN A 202 -5.04 -16.87 -9.02
CA ASN A 202 -3.95 -17.77 -8.66
C ASN A 202 -3.18 -17.28 -7.41
N PHE A 203 -3.09 -15.98 -7.16
CA PHE A 203 -2.53 -15.45 -5.92
C PHE A 203 -3.40 -15.81 -4.69
N TRP A 204 -4.71 -15.66 -4.79
CA TRP A 204 -5.64 -16.02 -3.72
C TRP A 204 -5.66 -17.54 -3.46
N MET A 205 -5.52 -18.34 -4.51
CA MET A 205 -5.49 -19.80 -4.44
C MET A 205 -4.10 -20.41 -4.23
N LYS A 206 -3.06 -19.58 -4.04
CA LYS A 206 -1.68 -20.04 -3.89
C LYS A 206 -1.53 -21.01 -2.71
N GLY A 207 -1.05 -22.21 -2.99
CA GLY A 207 -0.86 -23.27 -1.99
C GLY A 207 -2.05 -24.19 -1.82
N SER A 208 -3.12 -24.01 -2.60
CA SER A 208 -4.30 -24.89 -2.60
C SER A 208 -3.96 -26.37 -2.85
N GLU A 209 -2.92 -26.66 -3.62
CA GLU A 209 -2.39 -27.99 -3.88
C GLU A 209 -1.71 -28.66 -2.68
N LEU A 210 -1.33 -27.87 -1.66
CA LEU A 210 -0.68 -28.34 -0.43
C LEU A 210 -1.67 -28.58 0.71
N ILE A 211 -2.94 -28.23 0.50
CA ILE A 211 -4.01 -28.36 1.48
C ILE A 211 -4.44 -29.82 1.59
N ASN A 212 -4.53 -30.31 2.83
CA ASN A 212 -5.05 -31.64 3.15
C ASN A 212 -5.44 -31.71 4.63
N THR A 213 -5.92 -32.86 5.11
CA THR A 213 -6.36 -33.04 6.50
C THR A 213 -5.26 -32.81 7.55
N ASN A 214 -3.98 -32.86 7.17
CA ASN A 214 -2.83 -32.57 8.04
C ASN A 214 -2.30 -31.14 7.87
N ASN A 215 -2.80 -30.39 6.89
CA ASN A 215 -2.39 -29.04 6.56
C ASN A 215 -3.62 -28.21 6.15
N LEU A 216 -4.37 -27.77 7.16
CA LEU A 216 -5.70 -27.18 6.98
C LEU A 216 -5.67 -25.73 6.46
N SER A 217 -4.52 -25.06 6.49
CA SER A 217 -4.39 -23.68 6.00
C SER A 217 -3.01 -23.42 5.44
N VAL A 218 -2.95 -22.87 4.24
CA VAL A 218 -1.72 -22.47 3.55
C VAL A 218 -1.95 -21.10 2.94
N HIS A 219 -1.15 -20.12 3.38
CA HIS A 219 -1.33 -18.71 3.01
C HIS A 219 -2.79 -18.25 3.20
N ARG A 220 -3.47 -17.89 2.11
CA ARG A 220 -4.85 -17.38 2.06
C ARG A 220 -5.88 -18.48 1.88
N VAL A 221 -5.51 -19.76 1.83
CA VAL A 221 -6.42 -20.88 1.56
C VAL A 221 -6.64 -21.69 2.83
N ALA A 222 -7.88 -22.05 3.11
CA ALA A 222 -8.27 -22.89 4.25
C ALA A 222 -9.21 -24.03 3.82
N LEU A 223 -9.02 -25.21 4.42
CA LEU A 223 -9.90 -26.38 4.30
C LEU A 223 -10.82 -26.45 5.51
N LEU A 224 -12.12 -26.47 5.26
CA LEU A 224 -13.14 -26.64 6.28
C LEU A 224 -13.41 -28.13 6.57
N PRO A 225 -14.03 -28.46 7.73
CA PRO A 225 -14.33 -29.84 8.11
C PRO A 225 -15.24 -30.60 7.14
N ASP A 226 -16.05 -29.88 6.36
CA ASP A 226 -16.95 -30.46 5.34
C ASP A 226 -16.26 -30.73 3.99
N GLY A 227 -14.96 -30.40 3.87
CA GLY A 227 -14.19 -30.51 2.63
C GLY A 227 -14.23 -29.27 1.75
N SER A 228 -14.96 -28.21 2.14
CA SER A 228 -15.00 -26.95 1.41
C SER A 228 -13.66 -26.21 1.52
N MET A 229 -13.23 -25.61 0.41
CA MET A 229 -12.05 -24.75 0.35
C MET A 229 -12.48 -23.29 0.28
N LEU A 230 -11.98 -22.46 1.20
CA LEU A 230 -12.29 -21.03 1.27
C LEU A 230 -11.00 -20.20 1.38
N ASN A 231 -11.15 -18.88 1.26
CA ASN A 231 -10.07 -17.95 1.49
C ASN A 231 -10.20 -17.18 2.81
N HIS A 232 -9.06 -16.78 3.36
CA HIS A 232 -8.94 -15.85 4.47
C HIS A 232 -7.81 -14.84 4.22
N TYR A 233 -7.78 -13.75 4.99
CA TYR A 233 -6.73 -12.74 4.85
C TYR A 233 -5.41 -13.21 5.45
N TRP A 234 -4.33 -12.93 4.75
CA TRP A 234 -2.98 -13.33 5.14
C TRP A 234 -1.95 -12.38 4.52
N ASP A 235 -1.14 -11.74 5.37
CA ASP A 235 0.13 -11.13 4.99
C ASP A 235 1.23 -12.20 5.05
N GLU A 236 2.18 -12.21 4.11
CA GLU A 236 3.32 -13.13 4.12
C GLU A 236 4.34 -12.83 5.24
N SER A 237 4.33 -11.64 5.82
CA SER A 237 5.15 -11.20 6.94
C SER A 237 4.45 -11.38 8.30
N ASP A 238 5.23 -11.72 9.33
CA ASP A 238 4.86 -11.74 10.74
C ASP A 238 5.72 -10.79 11.58
N THR A 239 6.15 -9.67 10.99
CA THR A 239 6.88 -8.61 11.70
C THR A 239 5.99 -7.37 11.87
N PRO A 240 6.37 -6.40 12.73
CA PRO A 240 5.66 -5.13 12.83
C PRO A 240 5.49 -4.46 11.46
N ARG A 241 4.34 -3.83 11.23
CA ARG A 241 4.10 -3.05 10.00
C ARG A 241 5.03 -1.85 9.95
N PRO A 242 5.81 -1.65 8.87
CA PRO A 242 6.70 -0.50 8.78
C PRO A 242 5.98 0.84 9.00
N GLU A 243 4.76 0.98 8.49
CA GLU A 243 3.95 2.19 8.59
C GLU A 243 3.25 2.39 9.94
N SER A 244 3.33 1.40 10.85
CA SER A 244 2.74 1.40 12.20
C SER A 244 3.68 0.69 13.20
N TYR A 245 4.99 0.86 13.01
CA TYR A 245 6.00 -0.01 13.64
C TYR A 245 5.93 0.06 15.16
N LYS A 246 5.93 1.28 15.69
CA LYS A 246 5.89 1.52 17.13
C LYS A 246 4.61 0.96 17.75
N GLU A 247 3.47 1.25 17.13
CA GLU A 247 2.15 0.81 17.59
C GLU A 247 2.07 -0.71 17.68
N ASP A 248 2.56 -1.41 16.66
CA ASP A 248 2.58 -2.87 16.61
C ASP A 248 3.52 -3.45 17.68
N VAL A 249 4.73 -2.90 17.84
CA VAL A 249 5.70 -3.33 18.86
C VAL A 249 5.13 -3.14 20.27
N GLU A 250 4.55 -1.98 20.56
CA GLU A 250 3.94 -1.68 21.86
C GLU A 250 2.76 -2.60 22.17
N LEU A 251 1.93 -2.88 21.18
CA LEU A 251 0.79 -3.79 21.32
C LEU A 251 1.26 -5.23 21.58
N ALA A 252 2.28 -5.68 20.86
CA ALA A 252 2.83 -7.04 20.98
C ALA A 252 3.54 -7.31 22.30
N HIS A 253 3.92 -6.29 23.10
CA HIS A 253 4.43 -6.49 24.46
C HIS A 253 3.49 -7.28 25.37
N LYS A 254 2.17 -7.22 25.10
CA LYS A 254 1.14 -7.94 25.86
C LYS A 254 0.85 -9.33 25.30
N SER A 255 1.41 -9.69 24.15
CA SER A 255 1.17 -10.99 23.50
C SER A 255 2.11 -12.06 24.02
N LYS A 256 1.60 -13.30 24.11
CA LYS A 256 2.42 -14.49 24.38
C LYS A 256 3.27 -14.89 23.17
N ASP A 257 2.72 -14.70 21.97
CA ASP A 257 3.38 -14.93 20.70
C ASP A 257 3.31 -13.65 19.87
N LYS A 258 4.47 -13.01 19.72
CA LYS A 258 4.56 -11.73 19.00
C LYS A 258 4.37 -11.94 17.50
N ASN A 259 4.85 -13.04 16.93
CA ASN A 259 4.76 -13.29 15.49
C ASN A 259 3.31 -13.54 15.06
N ILE A 260 2.56 -14.30 15.87
CA ILE A 260 1.12 -14.48 15.63
C ILE A 260 0.37 -13.14 15.76
N MET A 261 0.71 -12.33 16.78
CA MET A 261 0.12 -11.00 16.94
C MET A 261 0.38 -10.12 15.72
N TYR A 262 1.64 -10.02 15.27
CA TYR A 262 2.01 -9.24 14.10
C TYR A 262 1.30 -9.73 12.84
N ARG A 263 1.21 -11.05 12.61
CA ARG A 263 0.47 -11.62 11.48
C ARG A 263 -1.00 -11.18 11.47
N HIS A 264 -1.64 -11.14 12.64
CA HIS A 264 -3.05 -10.75 12.78
C HIS A 264 -3.31 -9.24 12.66
N LEU A 265 -2.28 -8.40 12.83
CA LEU A 265 -2.37 -6.94 12.68
C LEU A 265 -2.26 -6.47 11.22
N ARG A 266 -1.82 -7.35 10.33
CA ARG A 266 -1.49 -7.03 8.93
C ARG A 266 -2.67 -7.26 7.99
#